data_AF-A0A0D5LY04-F1
#
_entry.id   AF-A0A0D5LY04-F1
#
_cell.length_a   1.000
_cell.length_b   1.000
_cell.length_c   1.000
_cell.angle_alpha   90.00
_cell.angle_beta   90.00
_cell.angle_gamma   90.00
#
_symmetry.space_group_name_H-M   'P 1'
#
loop_
_entity.id
_entity.type
_entity.pdbx_description
1 polymer ?
#
loop_
_entity_poly.entity_id
_entity_poly.type
_entity_poly.pdbx_seq_one_letter_code
_entity_poly.pdbx_strand_id
1 'polypeptide(L)'
;MSTHSRLRNVLTIAGSDPSGGAGLQGDLKTFSALGVYGTNVITAVIAQNTCGVASVYPVSPQAIREQLEHLLDDVSLDAVKIGMVASREVAEVIADVLRQRRPRWIVLDPVMVAKSGDILVDDAGIRAVRDILVPLADVITPNLPEAAVLLDTSSPTSLDAMETMLPGLTQLGAPYVVLKGGHLRGATCPDLLATPNGHEWLPASRIDTDNLHGTGCALSSAIAACLAKLPVDADADAPVTAISDAKQWLHAALEASVRLNVGKGRGPVHHFHAWW
;
A
#
# COMPACT_ATOMS: atom_id res chain seq x y z
N MET A 1 23.31 -16.33 24.17
CA MET A 1 21.97 -16.35 23.52
C MET A 1 21.52 -14.91 23.42
N SER A 2 21.56 -14.32 22.22
CA SER A 2 21.21 -12.91 22.03
C SER A 2 19.71 -12.72 22.31
N THR A 3 19.39 -11.96 23.34
CA THR A 3 18.03 -11.64 23.81
C THR A 3 17.36 -10.52 23.01
N HIS A 4 17.90 -10.17 21.84
CA HIS A 4 17.30 -9.19 20.95
C HIS A 4 16.57 -9.94 19.84
N SER A 5 15.24 -9.83 19.80
CA SER A 5 14.48 -10.28 18.64
C SER A 5 15.00 -9.52 17.42
N ARG A 6 15.23 -10.25 16.31
CA ARG A 6 15.71 -9.65 15.07
C ARG A 6 14.66 -8.66 14.55
N LEU A 7 15.08 -7.44 14.18
CA LEU A 7 14.21 -6.52 13.44
C LEU A 7 13.77 -7.16 12.13
N ARG A 8 12.50 -6.94 11.76
CA ARG A 8 11.92 -7.47 10.53
C ARG A 8 12.40 -6.65 9.34
N ASN A 9 12.68 -7.31 8.23
CA ASN A 9 13.07 -6.66 6.98
C ASN A 9 11.85 -6.58 6.08
N VAL A 10 11.50 -5.38 5.63
CA VAL A 10 10.35 -5.13 4.75
C VAL A 10 10.84 -4.41 3.51
N LEU A 11 10.41 -4.90 2.35
CA LEU A 11 10.71 -4.30 1.05
C LEU A 11 9.52 -3.48 0.56
N THR A 12 9.78 -2.28 0.02
CA THR A 12 8.86 -1.62 -0.90
C THR A 12 9.31 -1.76 -2.36
N ILE A 13 8.38 -2.07 -3.25
CA ILE A 13 8.58 -2.02 -4.70
C ILE A 13 7.68 -0.91 -5.25
N ALA A 14 8.25 0.28 -5.50
CA ALA A 14 7.46 1.47 -5.83
C ALA A 14 8.28 2.53 -6.58
N GLY A 15 7.57 3.54 -7.11
CA GLY A 15 8.19 4.74 -7.67
C GLY A 15 8.64 5.73 -6.59
N SER A 16 9.52 6.67 -6.96
CA SER A 16 10.01 7.71 -6.07
C SER A 16 9.02 8.87 -5.91
N ASP A 17 9.01 9.51 -4.76
CA ASP A 17 8.44 10.84 -4.53
C ASP A 17 9.51 11.77 -3.94
N PRO A 18 10.04 12.74 -4.72
CA PRO A 18 11.03 13.67 -4.22
C PRO A 18 10.48 14.65 -3.18
N SER A 19 9.16 14.86 -3.10
CA SER A 19 8.56 15.60 -1.98
C SER A 19 8.52 14.79 -0.67
N GLY A 20 8.73 13.48 -0.77
CA GLY A 20 8.85 12.56 0.35
C GLY A 20 7.55 12.24 1.07
N GLY A 21 6.39 12.50 0.46
CA GLY A 21 5.08 12.24 1.07
C GLY A 21 4.49 10.88 0.71
N ALA A 22 4.80 10.36 -0.47
CA ALA A 22 4.30 9.11 -1.04
C ALA A 22 5.45 8.24 -1.59
N GLY A 23 5.11 7.24 -2.41
CA GLY A 23 6.07 6.36 -3.06
C GLY A 23 6.99 5.64 -2.06
N LEU A 24 8.17 5.22 -2.53
CA LEU A 24 9.14 4.53 -1.67
C LEU A 24 9.58 5.39 -0.48
N GLN A 25 9.57 6.73 -0.57
CA GLN A 25 9.93 7.61 0.54
C GLN A 25 8.91 7.54 1.66
N GLY A 26 7.61 7.59 1.34
CA GLY A 26 6.54 7.38 2.32
C GLY A 26 6.61 5.98 2.93
N ASP A 27 6.84 4.97 2.10
CA ASP A 27 6.95 3.58 2.54
C ASP A 27 8.11 3.38 3.54
N LEU A 28 9.32 3.85 3.22
CA LEU A 28 10.49 3.74 4.10
C LEU A 28 10.32 4.52 5.41
N LYS A 29 9.64 5.67 5.37
CA LYS A 29 9.29 6.42 6.59
C LYS A 29 8.31 5.65 7.47
N THR A 30 7.28 5.05 6.88
CA THR A 30 6.32 4.21 7.60
C THR A 30 7.01 2.99 8.21
N PHE A 31 7.84 2.29 7.45
CA PHE A 31 8.62 1.15 7.94
C PHE A 31 9.48 1.53 9.14
N SER A 32 10.21 2.65 9.03
CA SER A 32 11.01 3.19 10.12
C SER A 32 10.15 3.50 11.34
N ALA A 33 9.07 4.27 11.16
CA ALA A 33 8.16 4.66 12.25
C ALA A 33 7.53 3.47 13.00
N LEU A 34 7.33 2.34 12.32
CA LEU A 34 6.73 1.13 12.88
C LEU A 34 7.73 0.07 13.34
N GLY A 35 9.03 0.41 13.35
CA GLY A 35 10.09 -0.40 13.94
C GLY A 35 10.50 -1.61 13.08
N VAL A 36 10.48 -1.47 11.75
CA VAL A 36 11.01 -2.49 10.83
C VAL A 36 12.09 -1.89 9.92
N TYR A 37 13.04 -2.72 9.49
CA TYR A 37 14.10 -2.31 8.58
C TYR A 37 13.57 -2.24 7.15
N GLY A 38 13.59 -1.04 6.56
CA GLY A 38 13.09 -0.79 5.21
C GLY A 38 14.15 -1.02 4.13
N THR A 39 13.79 -1.78 3.11
CA THR A 39 14.52 -1.92 1.84
C THR A 39 13.65 -1.44 0.69
N ASN A 40 14.23 -1.16 -0.48
CA ASN A 40 13.48 -0.69 -1.64
C ASN A 40 13.99 -1.26 -2.96
N VAL A 41 13.08 -1.37 -3.93
CA VAL A 41 13.36 -1.53 -5.35
C VAL A 41 12.56 -0.45 -6.08
N ILE A 42 13.26 0.38 -6.87
CA ILE A 42 12.64 1.50 -7.56
C ILE A 42 12.09 1.06 -8.92
N THR A 43 10.80 1.32 -9.14
CA THR A 43 10.11 1.00 -10.41
C THR A 43 10.06 2.20 -11.37
N ALA A 44 10.08 3.41 -10.83
CA ALA A 44 10.12 4.65 -11.59
C ALA A 44 10.73 5.78 -10.76
N VAL A 45 11.49 6.66 -11.41
CA VAL A 45 11.82 7.97 -10.86
C VAL A 45 10.74 8.93 -11.30
N ILE A 46 10.10 9.64 -10.37
CA ILE A 46 8.97 10.54 -10.67
C ILE A 46 9.36 11.96 -10.32
N ALA A 47 9.25 12.87 -11.29
CA ALA A 47 9.26 14.30 -11.01
C ALA A 47 7.85 14.69 -10.57
N GLN A 48 7.62 14.70 -9.26
CA GLN A 48 6.36 15.10 -8.65
C GLN A 48 6.60 16.02 -7.46
N ASN A 49 5.57 16.72 -7.03
CA ASN A 49 5.55 17.49 -5.79
C ASN A 49 4.14 17.49 -5.19
N THR A 50 3.92 18.25 -4.12
CA THR A 50 2.61 18.35 -3.45
C THR A 50 1.47 18.89 -4.35
N CYS A 51 1.80 19.44 -5.52
CA CYS A 51 0.85 20.01 -6.47
C CYS A 51 0.53 19.07 -7.65
N GLY A 52 1.24 17.93 -7.79
CA GLY A 52 0.97 16.96 -8.85
C GLY A 52 2.23 16.30 -9.43
N VAL A 53 2.00 15.51 -10.48
CA VAL A 53 3.04 14.78 -11.23
C VAL A 53 3.39 15.58 -12.49
N ALA A 54 4.67 15.87 -12.71
CA ALA A 54 5.15 16.54 -13.91
C ALA A 54 5.65 15.55 -14.96
N SER A 55 6.39 14.52 -14.54
CA SER A 55 6.86 13.45 -15.43
C SER A 55 7.18 12.17 -14.66
N VAL A 56 7.09 11.04 -15.38
CA VAL A 56 7.42 9.70 -14.90
C VAL A 56 8.55 9.16 -15.77
N TYR A 57 9.63 8.69 -15.14
CA TYR A 57 10.78 8.05 -15.78
C TYR A 57 10.81 6.58 -15.36
N PRO A 58 10.25 5.67 -16.17
CA PRO A 58 10.22 4.25 -15.85
C PRO A 58 11.64 3.66 -15.75
N VAL A 59 11.85 2.78 -14.77
CA VAL A 59 13.04 1.93 -14.72
C VAL A 59 12.77 0.69 -15.57
N SER A 60 13.78 0.22 -16.30
CA SER A 60 13.60 -0.94 -17.19
C SER A 60 13.25 -2.21 -16.39
N PRO A 61 12.43 -3.12 -16.94
CA PRO A 61 12.14 -4.41 -16.29
C PRO A 61 13.41 -5.21 -15.95
N GLN A 62 14.44 -5.13 -16.78
CA GLN A 62 15.74 -5.74 -16.51
C GLN A 62 16.39 -5.17 -15.25
N ALA A 63 16.46 -3.84 -15.11
CA ALA A 63 17.06 -3.22 -13.93
C ALA A 63 16.23 -3.47 -12.67
N ILE A 64 14.90 -3.61 -12.78
CA ILE A 64 14.04 -4.01 -11.65
C ILE A 64 14.33 -5.45 -11.23
N ARG A 65 14.50 -6.37 -12.21
CA ARG A 65 14.89 -7.76 -11.95
C ARG A 65 16.24 -7.83 -11.24
N GLU A 66 17.26 -7.15 -11.76
CA GLU A 66 18.61 -7.14 -11.17
C GLU A 66 18.59 -6.60 -9.73
N GLN A 67 17.85 -5.51 -9.46
CA GLN A 67 17.66 -5.01 -8.10
C GLN A 67 17.03 -6.05 -7.16
N LEU A 68 15.94 -6.70 -7.59
CA LEU A 68 15.25 -7.70 -6.79
C LEU A 68 16.13 -8.93 -6.55
N GLU A 69 16.82 -9.42 -7.58
CA GLU A 69 17.64 -10.62 -7.51
C GLU A 69 18.82 -10.39 -6.56
N HIS A 70 19.57 -9.30 -6.73
CA HIS A 70 20.67 -8.94 -5.84
C HIS A 70 20.22 -8.71 -4.39
N LEU A 71 19.09 -8.02 -4.17
CA LEU A 71 18.57 -7.80 -2.82
C LEU A 71 18.18 -9.12 -2.16
N LEU A 72 17.46 -9.99 -2.86
CA LEU A 72 16.96 -11.25 -2.30
C LEU A 72 18.04 -12.32 -2.14
N ASP A 73 19.19 -12.17 -2.81
CA ASP A 73 20.38 -13.00 -2.58
C ASP A 73 21.10 -12.66 -1.26
N ASP A 74 20.91 -11.45 -0.73
CA ASP A 74 21.60 -10.93 0.47
C ASP A 74 20.66 -10.79 1.68
N VAL A 75 19.44 -10.31 1.47
CA VAL A 75 18.51 -9.91 2.53
C VAL A 75 17.29 -10.81 2.55
N SER A 76 17.10 -11.55 3.65
CA SER A 76 15.85 -12.26 3.93
C SER A 76 14.74 -11.27 4.28
N LEU A 77 13.64 -11.28 3.51
CA LEU A 77 12.48 -10.40 3.69
C LEU A 77 11.36 -11.08 4.46
N ASP A 78 10.81 -10.39 5.46
CA ASP A 78 9.62 -10.84 6.20
C ASP A 78 8.32 -10.39 5.51
N ALA A 79 8.34 -9.25 4.81
CA ALA A 79 7.20 -8.77 4.01
C ALA A 79 7.66 -7.92 2.82
N VAL A 80 6.78 -7.82 1.82
CA VAL A 80 6.90 -6.94 0.65
C VAL A 80 5.63 -6.10 0.54
N LYS A 81 5.79 -4.80 0.30
CA LYS A 81 4.74 -3.90 -0.16
C LYS A 81 4.98 -3.54 -1.62
N ILE A 82 3.96 -3.71 -2.46
CA ILE A 82 3.99 -3.33 -3.87
C ILE A 82 3.13 -2.08 -4.03
N GLY A 83 3.71 -1.02 -4.59
CA GLY A 83 3.01 0.23 -4.92
C GLY A 83 2.69 0.33 -6.42
N MET A 84 2.88 1.52 -6.99
CA MET A 84 2.64 1.78 -8.41
C MET A 84 3.52 0.89 -9.31
N VAL A 85 2.85 0.13 -10.19
CA VAL A 85 3.47 -0.68 -11.25
C VAL A 85 2.97 -0.18 -12.59
N ALA A 86 3.87 0.35 -13.41
CA ALA A 86 3.52 1.14 -14.60
C ALA A 86 3.28 0.31 -15.88
N SER A 87 3.68 -0.96 -15.91
CA SER A 87 3.52 -1.81 -17.10
C SER A 87 3.36 -3.28 -16.77
N ARG A 88 2.87 -4.04 -17.75
CA ARG A 88 2.71 -5.48 -17.65
C ARG A 88 4.04 -6.21 -17.46
N GLU A 89 5.08 -5.81 -18.18
CA GLU A 89 6.41 -6.41 -18.11
C GLU A 89 7.01 -6.24 -16.71
N VAL A 90 6.79 -5.08 -16.07
CA VAL A 90 7.20 -4.87 -14.69
C VAL A 90 6.44 -5.77 -13.73
N ALA A 91 5.12 -5.91 -13.91
CA ALA A 91 4.30 -6.81 -13.10
C ALA A 91 4.74 -8.28 -13.23
N GLU A 92 5.05 -8.72 -14.46
CA GLU A 92 5.57 -10.07 -14.75
C GLU A 92 6.92 -10.30 -14.07
N VAL A 93 7.86 -9.36 -14.17
CA VAL A 93 9.16 -9.46 -13.48
C VAL A 93 8.99 -9.57 -11.97
N ILE A 94 8.17 -8.69 -11.37
CA ILE A 94 7.92 -8.72 -9.92
C ILE A 94 7.32 -10.06 -9.51
N ALA A 95 6.30 -10.54 -10.24
CA ALA A 95 5.64 -11.79 -9.92
C ALA A 95 6.56 -13.00 -10.09
N ASP A 96 7.37 -13.04 -11.14
CA ASP A 96 8.32 -14.13 -11.37
C ASP A 96 9.34 -14.24 -10.25
N VAL A 97 9.95 -13.13 -9.84
CA VAL A 97 10.97 -13.13 -8.79
C VAL A 97 10.34 -13.46 -7.43
N LEU A 98 9.20 -12.86 -7.09
CA LEU A 98 8.53 -13.11 -5.81
C LEU A 98 7.90 -14.50 -5.71
N ARG A 99 7.57 -15.18 -6.82
CA ARG A 99 7.16 -16.60 -6.77
C ARG A 99 8.32 -17.51 -6.44
N GLN A 100 9.52 -17.21 -6.92
CA GLN A 100 10.72 -18.00 -6.65
C GLN A 100 11.23 -17.80 -5.21
N ARG A 101 11.13 -16.57 -4.70
CA ARG A 101 11.58 -16.19 -3.34
C ARG A 101 10.48 -15.44 -2.60
N ARG A 102 9.38 -16.14 -2.30
CA ARG A 102 8.19 -15.54 -1.68
C ARG A 102 8.47 -15.15 -0.22
N PRO A 103 8.30 -13.87 0.17
CA PRO A 103 8.28 -13.48 1.58
C PRO A 103 7.03 -14.05 2.26
N ARG A 104 6.95 -13.93 3.60
CA ARG A 104 5.75 -14.38 4.32
C ARG A 104 4.50 -13.57 3.94
N TRP A 105 4.66 -12.27 3.72
CA TRP A 105 3.54 -11.37 3.43
C TRP A 105 3.82 -10.50 2.20
N ILE A 106 2.83 -10.39 1.32
CA ILE A 106 2.81 -9.49 0.18
C ILE A 106 1.57 -8.60 0.29
N VAL A 107 1.79 -7.30 0.45
CA VAL A 107 0.74 -6.28 0.48
C VAL A 107 0.78 -5.50 -0.83
N LEU A 108 -0.33 -5.44 -1.55
CA LEU A 108 -0.46 -4.70 -2.80
C LEU A 108 -1.37 -3.48 -2.59
N ASP A 109 -0.83 -2.30 -2.87
CA ASP A 109 -1.59 -1.06 -3.07
C ASP A 109 -1.82 -0.92 -4.59
N PRO A 110 -3.02 -1.24 -5.11
CA PRO A 110 -3.27 -1.30 -6.55
C PRO A 110 -3.43 0.12 -7.13
N VAL A 111 -2.35 0.91 -7.04
CA VAL A 111 -2.29 2.30 -7.48
C VAL A 111 -2.38 2.33 -9.00
N MET A 112 -3.55 2.73 -9.52
CA MET A 112 -3.80 2.87 -10.95
C MET A 112 -3.98 4.33 -11.40
N VAL A 113 -4.30 5.22 -10.45
CA VAL A 113 -4.54 6.64 -10.69
C VAL A 113 -3.82 7.46 -9.62
N ALA A 114 -3.20 8.57 -10.02
CA ALA A 114 -2.57 9.50 -9.09
C ALA A 114 -3.63 10.21 -8.25
N LYS A 115 -3.26 10.70 -7.06
CA LYS A 115 -4.17 11.52 -6.24
C LYS A 115 -4.57 12.84 -6.89
N SER A 116 -3.81 13.30 -7.89
CA SER A 116 -4.15 14.43 -8.77
C SER A 116 -5.21 14.10 -9.81
N GLY A 117 -5.54 12.81 -10.01
CA GLY A 117 -6.47 12.32 -11.03
C GLY A 117 -5.79 11.86 -12.33
N ASP A 118 -4.46 11.97 -12.42
CA ASP A 118 -3.71 11.54 -13.61
C ASP A 118 -3.72 10.00 -13.71
N ILE A 119 -4.07 9.48 -14.88
CA ILE A 119 -3.99 8.04 -15.17
C ILE A 119 -2.52 7.64 -15.18
N LEU A 120 -2.14 6.69 -14.31
CA LEU A 120 -0.75 6.25 -14.16
C LEU A 120 -0.42 4.98 -14.96
N VAL A 121 -1.46 4.23 -15.35
CA VAL A 121 -1.37 2.98 -16.10
C VAL A 121 -2.41 2.94 -17.19
N ASP A 122 -2.03 2.41 -18.35
CA ASP A 122 -2.98 2.09 -19.40
C ASP A 122 -3.81 0.84 -19.05
N ASP A 123 -4.76 0.47 -19.91
CA ASP A 123 -5.61 -0.71 -19.72
C ASP A 123 -4.79 -2.00 -19.59
N ALA A 124 -3.61 -2.07 -20.20
CA ALA A 124 -2.72 -3.21 -20.08
C ALA A 124 -2.10 -3.30 -18.69
N GLY A 125 -1.69 -2.17 -18.11
CA GLY A 125 -1.24 -2.06 -16.72
C GLY A 125 -2.33 -2.43 -15.72
N ILE A 126 -3.56 -1.97 -15.92
CA ILE A 126 -4.71 -2.33 -15.08
C ILE A 126 -4.92 -3.86 -15.07
N ARG A 127 -4.96 -4.48 -16.26
CA ARG A 127 -5.08 -5.95 -16.37
C ARG A 127 -3.91 -6.67 -15.74
N ALA A 128 -2.69 -6.14 -15.86
CA ALA A 128 -1.52 -6.73 -15.22
C ALA A 128 -1.62 -6.70 -13.70
N VAL A 129 -2.06 -5.59 -13.10
CA VAL A 129 -2.31 -5.51 -11.66
C VAL A 129 -3.35 -6.57 -11.26
N ARG A 130 -4.50 -6.61 -11.94
CA ARG A 130 -5.61 -7.51 -11.62
C ARG A 130 -5.26 -9.00 -11.82
N ASP A 131 -4.67 -9.35 -12.94
CA ASP A 131 -4.53 -10.76 -13.36
C ASP A 131 -3.18 -11.37 -12.93
N ILE A 132 -2.18 -10.54 -12.58
CA ILE A 132 -0.82 -11.00 -12.24
C ILE A 132 -0.47 -10.71 -10.78
N LEU A 133 -0.70 -9.47 -10.31
CA LEU A 133 -0.25 -9.04 -8.98
C LEU A 133 -1.27 -9.33 -7.88
N VAL A 134 -2.57 -9.16 -8.13
CA VAL A 134 -3.60 -9.48 -7.12
C VAL A 134 -3.54 -10.96 -6.69
N PRO A 135 -3.43 -11.95 -7.59
CA PRO A 135 -3.31 -13.36 -7.19
C PRO A 135 -2.00 -13.69 -6.44
N LEU A 136 -1.00 -12.81 -6.50
CA LEU A 136 0.24 -12.96 -5.75
C LEU A 136 0.11 -12.42 -4.32
N ALA A 137 -0.76 -11.44 -4.08
CA ALA A 137 -0.85 -10.69 -2.84
C ALA A 137 -1.61 -11.47 -1.74
N ASP A 138 -1.15 -11.31 -0.50
CA ASP A 138 -1.89 -11.76 0.69
C ASP A 138 -2.93 -10.71 1.12
N VAL A 139 -2.61 -9.43 0.93
CA VAL A 139 -3.50 -8.30 1.20
C VAL A 139 -3.53 -7.36 0.01
N ILE A 140 -4.72 -6.99 -0.47
CA ILE A 140 -4.90 -5.84 -1.37
C ILE A 140 -5.58 -4.68 -0.63
N THR A 141 -5.23 -3.46 -1.01
CA THR A 141 -5.72 -2.26 -0.31
C THR A 141 -6.40 -1.25 -1.26
N PRO A 142 -7.35 -1.64 -2.14
CA PRO A 142 -7.94 -0.71 -3.10
C PRO A 142 -8.77 0.38 -2.42
N ASN A 143 -8.75 1.60 -2.97
CA ASN A 143 -9.77 2.62 -2.72
C ASN A 143 -11.01 2.38 -3.58
N LEU A 144 -12.09 3.14 -3.37
CA LEU A 144 -13.36 2.93 -4.10
C LEU A 144 -13.21 3.06 -5.64
N PRO A 145 -12.55 4.09 -6.20
CA PRO A 145 -12.21 4.11 -7.62
C PRO A 145 -11.38 2.90 -8.09
N GLU A 146 -10.34 2.53 -7.36
CA GLU A 146 -9.46 1.40 -7.71
C GLU A 146 -10.24 0.08 -7.71
N ALA A 147 -11.09 -0.14 -6.70
CA ALA A 147 -11.94 -1.33 -6.62
C ALA A 147 -12.91 -1.41 -7.80
N ALA A 148 -13.48 -0.27 -8.20
CA ALA A 148 -14.39 -0.20 -9.34
C ALA A 148 -13.69 -0.60 -10.64
N VAL A 149 -12.46 -0.11 -10.84
CA VAL A 149 -11.60 -0.46 -11.98
C VAL A 149 -11.22 -1.95 -11.96
N LEU A 150 -10.83 -2.49 -10.79
CA LEU A 150 -10.49 -3.92 -10.66
C LEU A 150 -11.66 -4.84 -11.01
N LEU A 151 -12.89 -4.43 -10.69
CA LEU A 151 -14.11 -5.20 -10.94
C LEU A 151 -14.80 -4.88 -12.27
N ASP A 152 -14.32 -3.88 -13.02
CA ASP A 152 -15.02 -3.35 -14.20
C ASP A 152 -16.46 -2.92 -13.90
N THR A 153 -16.62 -2.14 -12.82
CA THR A 153 -17.91 -1.63 -12.32
C THR A 153 -17.84 -0.13 -12.03
N SER A 154 -18.97 0.47 -11.66
CA SER A 154 -19.01 1.87 -11.20
C SER A 154 -18.56 2.00 -9.74
N SER A 155 -17.92 3.12 -9.39
CA SER A 155 -17.52 3.37 -7.99
C SER A 155 -18.74 3.44 -7.06
N PRO A 156 -18.70 2.77 -5.89
CA PRO A 156 -19.80 2.80 -4.94
C PRO A 156 -19.96 4.18 -4.32
N THR A 157 -21.21 4.55 -4.03
CA THR A 157 -21.58 5.85 -3.46
C THR A 157 -22.19 5.76 -2.06
N SER A 158 -22.33 4.54 -1.52
CA SER A 158 -22.84 4.25 -0.17
C SER A 158 -22.06 3.12 0.50
N LEU A 159 -22.23 2.96 1.82
CA LEU A 159 -21.64 1.85 2.57
C LEU A 159 -22.19 0.50 2.11
N ASP A 160 -23.51 0.41 1.88
CA ASP A 160 -24.12 -0.82 1.35
C ASP A 160 -23.53 -1.19 -0.02
N ALA A 161 -23.38 -0.22 -0.93
CA ALA A 161 -22.77 -0.45 -2.24
C ALA A 161 -21.30 -0.88 -2.12
N MET A 162 -20.57 -0.32 -1.17
CA MET A 162 -19.20 -0.72 -0.87
C MET A 162 -19.12 -2.19 -0.40
N GLU A 163 -20.05 -2.62 0.46
CA GLU A 163 -20.13 -4.01 0.92
C GLU A 163 -20.43 -4.99 -0.23
N THR A 164 -21.29 -4.60 -1.18
CA THR A 164 -21.59 -5.44 -2.36
C THR A 164 -20.39 -5.70 -3.27
N MET A 165 -19.30 -4.94 -3.15
CA MET A 165 -18.07 -5.17 -3.93
C MET A 165 -17.23 -6.33 -3.39
N LEU A 166 -17.37 -6.69 -2.11
CA LEU A 166 -16.48 -7.65 -1.46
C LEU A 166 -16.41 -9.00 -2.17
N PRO A 167 -17.52 -9.65 -2.58
CA PRO A 167 -17.45 -10.94 -3.23
C PRO A 167 -16.64 -10.90 -4.54
N GLY A 168 -16.74 -9.81 -5.30
CA GLY A 168 -15.95 -9.63 -6.51
C GLY A 168 -14.47 -9.45 -6.19
N LEU A 169 -14.14 -8.62 -5.19
CA LEU A 169 -12.74 -8.34 -4.82
C LEU A 169 -12.04 -9.58 -4.25
N THR A 170 -12.72 -10.37 -3.43
CA THR A 170 -12.13 -11.60 -2.86
C THR A 170 -11.94 -12.69 -3.92
N GLN A 171 -12.83 -12.76 -4.92
CA GLN A 171 -12.68 -13.67 -6.07
C GLN A 171 -11.45 -13.38 -6.95
N LEU A 172 -10.85 -12.19 -6.85
CA LEU A 172 -9.61 -11.86 -7.56
C LEU A 172 -8.38 -12.63 -7.02
N GLY A 173 -8.47 -13.20 -5.81
CA GLY A 173 -7.49 -14.16 -5.29
C GLY A 173 -6.71 -13.73 -4.04
N ALA A 174 -6.87 -12.50 -3.55
CA ALA A 174 -6.24 -12.05 -2.31
C ALA A 174 -7.07 -12.49 -1.08
N PRO A 175 -6.48 -13.18 -0.09
CA PRO A 175 -7.18 -13.61 1.13
C PRO A 175 -7.75 -12.45 1.97
N TYR A 176 -7.05 -11.31 1.99
CA TYR A 176 -7.48 -10.12 2.70
C TYR A 176 -7.67 -8.94 1.73
N VAL A 177 -8.77 -8.22 1.90
CA VAL A 177 -9.08 -7.01 1.12
C VAL A 177 -9.40 -5.87 2.07
N VAL A 178 -8.61 -4.81 2.05
CA VAL A 178 -8.90 -3.55 2.76
C VAL A 178 -9.49 -2.56 1.77
N LEU A 179 -10.81 -2.54 1.65
CA LEU A 179 -11.52 -1.60 0.79
C LEU A 179 -11.61 -0.25 1.50
N LYS A 180 -10.89 0.75 0.97
CA LYS A 180 -10.74 2.07 1.62
C LYS A 180 -11.94 2.97 1.32
N GLY A 181 -12.74 3.31 2.34
CA GLY A 181 -14.00 4.06 2.20
C GLY A 181 -13.86 5.59 2.21
N GLY A 182 -12.64 6.11 2.34
CA GLY A 182 -12.35 7.55 2.47
C GLY A 182 -12.93 8.49 1.38
N HIS A 183 -13.36 7.94 0.24
CA HIS A 183 -14.02 8.67 -0.85
C HIS A 183 -15.53 8.93 -0.63
N LEU A 184 -16.17 8.21 0.30
CA LEU A 184 -17.58 8.46 0.66
C LEU A 184 -17.70 9.76 1.47
N ARG A 185 -18.84 10.44 1.33
CA ARG A 185 -19.13 11.66 2.11
C ARG A 185 -19.62 11.30 3.52
N GLY A 186 -19.39 12.21 4.46
CA GLY A 186 -19.89 12.08 5.83
C GLY A 186 -18.81 12.32 6.89
N ALA A 187 -19.25 12.35 8.15
CA ALA A 187 -18.40 12.56 9.32
C ALA A 187 -17.52 11.34 9.66
N THR A 188 -17.85 10.16 9.11
CA THR A 188 -17.09 8.92 9.27
C THR A 188 -16.55 8.46 7.92
N CYS A 189 -15.40 7.80 7.95
CA CYS A 189 -14.78 7.17 6.79
C CYS A 189 -14.31 5.74 7.15
N PRO A 190 -15.26 4.82 7.40
CA PRO A 190 -14.90 3.45 7.70
C PRO A 190 -14.27 2.77 6.47
N ASP A 191 -13.40 1.81 6.72
CA ASP A 191 -12.89 0.90 5.70
C ASP A 191 -13.53 -0.46 5.94
N LEU A 192 -13.61 -1.28 4.90
CA LEU A 192 -14.19 -2.61 4.99
C LEU A 192 -13.07 -3.63 4.78
N LEU A 193 -12.84 -4.47 5.78
CA LEU A 193 -11.85 -5.54 5.75
C LEU A 193 -12.57 -6.86 5.45
N ALA A 194 -12.32 -7.45 4.28
CA ALA A 194 -12.65 -8.85 4.03
C ALA A 194 -11.50 -9.76 4.45
N THR A 195 -11.86 -10.92 5.00
CA THR A 195 -10.97 -11.96 5.51
C THR A 195 -11.44 -13.32 4.99
N PRO A 196 -10.65 -14.40 5.17
CA PRO A 196 -11.11 -15.74 4.85
C PRO A 196 -12.37 -16.19 5.61
N ASN A 197 -12.68 -15.56 6.75
CA ASN A 197 -13.77 -15.96 7.66
C ASN A 197 -15.01 -15.05 7.59
N GLY A 198 -14.99 -14.00 6.77
CA GLY A 198 -16.05 -13.00 6.71
C GLY A 198 -15.50 -11.61 6.45
N HIS A 199 -16.20 -10.58 6.94
CA HIS A 199 -15.74 -9.21 6.83
C HIS A 199 -16.04 -8.41 8.09
N GLU A 200 -15.30 -7.33 8.30
CA GLU A 200 -15.52 -6.39 9.40
C GLU A 200 -15.34 -4.94 8.95
N TRP A 201 -16.12 -4.05 9.57
CA TRP A 201 -15.96 -2.62 9.41
C TRP A 201 -14.86 -2.12 10.34
N LEU A 202 -13.87 -1.44 9.77
CA LEU A 202 -12.85 -0.73 10.50
C LEU A 202 -13.30 0.73 10.66
N PRO A 203 -13.80 1.17 11.82
CA PRO A 203 -14.33 2.53 11.99
C PRO A 203 -13.20 3.57 11.98
N ALA A 204 -13.51 4.76 11.48
CA ALA A 204 -12.67 5.95 11.65
C ALA A 204 -13.51 7.22 11.49
N SER A 205 -13.19 8.23 12.29
CA SER A 205 -13.69 9.59 12.10
C SER A 205 -13.00 10.23 10.90
N ARG A 206 -13.70 11.11 10.20
CA ARG A 206 -13.09 11.94 9.16
C ARG A 206 -12.27 13.05 9.81
N ILE A 207 -11.03 13.17 9.38
CA ILE A 207 -10.13 14.26 9.80
C ILE A 207 -10.27 15.39 8.79
N ASP A 208 -10.50 16.61 9.29
CA ASP A 208 -10.55 17.82 8.46
C ASP A 208 -9.13 18.28 8.14
N THR A 209 -8.58 17.78 7.03
CA THR A 209 -7.22 18.09 6.57
C THR A 209 -7.10 17.96 5.06
N ASP A 210 -6.34 18.86 4.46
CA ASP A 210 -5.91 18.78 3.06
C ASP A 210 -4.62 17.98 2.87
N ASN A 211 -3.98 17.57 3.98
CA ASN A 211 -2.73 16.81 3.98
C ASN A 211 -2.96 15.33 3.71
N LEU A 212 -3.52 15.06 2.53
CA LEU A 212 -3.87 13.73 2.06
C LEU A 212 -2.80 13.14 1.16
N HIS A 213 -1.68 13.80 0.88
CA HIS A 213 -0.65 13.21 0.03
C HIS A 213 -0.06 11.94 0.67
N GLY A 214 0.03 10.86 -0.10
CA GLY A 214 0.61 9.58 0.36
C GLY A 214 -0.22 8.70 1.31
N THR A 215 -1.46 9.05 1.70
CA THR A 215 -2.21 8.22 2.69
C THR A 215 -2.38 6.75 2.31
N GLY A 216 -2.56 6.43 1.02
CA GLY A 216 -2.69 5.06 0.53
C GLY A 216 -1.38 4.27 0.70
N CYS A 217 -0.25 4.88 0.31
CA CYS A 217 1.07 4.31 0.49
C CYS A 217 1.40 4.13 1.98
N ALA A 218 1.06 5.11 2.81
CA ALA A 218 1.26 5.03 4.25
C ALA A 218 0.45 3.87 4.87
N LEU A 219 -0.82 3.70 4.50
CA LEU A 219 -1.65 2.60 5.02
C LEU A 219 -1.11 1.23 4.61
N SER A 220 -0.88 1.02 3.32
CA SER A 220 -0.40 -0.27 2.79
C SER A 220 0.99 -0.63 3.35
N SER A 221 1.87 0.34 3.51
CA SER A 221 3.17 0.15 4.17
C SER A 221 3.04 -0.13 5.66
N ALA A 222 2.08 0.49 6.35
CA ALA A 222 1.82 0.22 7.75
C ALA A 222 1.30 -1.21 7.96
N ILE A 223 0.39 -1.66 7.09
CA ILE A 223 -0.10 -3.04 7.07
C ILE A 223 1.08 -4.01 6.87
N ALA A 224 1.94 -3.78 5.87
CA ALA A 224 3.10 -4.63 5.62
C ALA A 224 4.04 -4.70 6.84
N ALA A 225 4.31 -3.57 7.50
CA ALA A 225 5.14 -3.52 8.69
C ALA A 225 4.52 -4.25 9.89
N CYS A 226 3.22 -4.09 10.12
CA CYS A 226 2.50 -4.78 11.20
C CYS A 226 2.45 -6.29 10.96
N LEU A 227 2.13 -6.73 9.74
CA LEU A 227 2.11 -8.15 9.37
C LEU A 227 3.49 -8.81 9.49
N ALA A 228 4.55 -8.12 9.07
CA ALA A 228 5.93 -8.60 9.19
C ALA A 228 6.32 -8.93 10.64
N LYS A 229 5.75 -8.20 11.62
CA LYS A 229 6.04 -8.37 13.05
C LYS A 229 5.32 -9.55 13.68
N LEU A 230 4.29 -10.11 13.02
CA LEU A 230 3.55 -11.25 13.57
C LEU A 230 4.48 -12.45 13.79
N PRO A 231 4.32 -13.22 14.88
CA PRO A 231 5.04 -14.47 15.08
C PRO A 231 4.61 -15.50 14.03
N VAL A 232 5.44 -16.51 13.75
CA VAL A 232 5.18 -17.49 12.67
C VAL A 232 3.94 -18.33 12.97
N ASP A 233 3.70 -18.59 14.24
CA ASP A 233 2.58 -19.34 14.83
C ASP A 233 1.42 -18.44 15.28
N ALA A 234 1.35 -17.21 14.76
CA ALA A 234 0.22 -16.32 15.02
C ALA A 234 -1.11 -16.99 14.64
N ASP A 235 -2.13 -16.77 15.46
CA ASP A 235 -3.49 -17.24 15.17
C ASP A 235 -4.11 -16.53 13.95
N ALA A 236 -5.30 -16.99 13.55
CA ALA A 236 -6.00 -16.48 12.39
C ALA A 236 -6.52 -15.04 12.55
N ASP A 237 -6.63 -14.51 13.78
CA ASP A 237 -7.14 -13.18 14.08
C ASP A 237 -6.01 -12.13 14.16
N ALA A 238 -4.76 -12.57 14.31
CA ALA A 238 -3.60 -11.70 14.37
C ALA A 238 -3.41 -10.81 13.11
N PRO A 239 -3.62 -11.27 11.86
CA PRO A 239 -3.59 -10.41 10.68
C PRO A 239 -4.65 -9.30 10.70
N VAL A 240 -5.85 -9.62 11.20
CA VAL A 240 -6.96 -8.68 11.35
C VAL A 240 -6.58 -7.56 12.31
N THR A 241 -6.03 -7.92 13.47
CA THR A 241 -5.49 -6.98 14.46
C THR A 241 -4.38 -6.11 13.87
N ALA A 242 -3.42 -6.72 13.15
CA ALA A 242 -2.32 -6.00 12.50
C ALA A 242 -2.80 -4.96 11.47
N ILE A 243 -3.86 -5.27 10.70
CA ILE A 243 -4.47 -4.34 9.74
C ILE A 243 -5.20 -3.20 10.48
N SER A 244 -5.93 -3.53 11.56
CA SER A 244 -6.59 -2.53 12.40
C SER A 244 -5.58 -1.55 13.03
N ASP A 245 -4.48 -2.07 13.57
CA ASP A 245 -3.38 -1.26 14.14
C ASP A 245 -2.77 -0.31 13.10
N ALA A 246 -2.56 -0.80 11.87
CA ALA A 246 -2.06 0.02 10.77
C ALA A 246 -3.02 1.18 10.41
N LYS A 247 -4.33 0.93 10.44
CA LYS A 247 -5.34 1.97 10.23
C LYS A 247 -5.35 3.00 11.36
N GLN A 248 -5.25 2.56 12.62
CA GLN A 248 -5.18 3.45 13.78
C GLN A 248 -3.92 4.34 13.72
N TRP A 249 -2.77 3.76 13.35
CA TRP A 249 -1.54 4.51 13.12
C TRP A 249 -1.71 5.57 12.02
N LEU A 250 -2.33 5.22 10.89
CA LEU A 250 -2.58 6.19 9.82
C LEU A 250 -3.49 7.33 10.29
N HIS A 251 -4.52 7.02 11.08
CA HIS A 251 -5.41 8.03 11.62
C HIS A 251 -4.64 9.05 12.46
N ALA A 252 -3.80 8.59 13.38
CA ALA A 252 -2.93 9.46 14.18
C ALA A 252 -1.92 10.26 13.33
N ALA A 253 -1.35 9.64 12.29
CA ALA A 253 -0.46 10.32 11.34
C ALA A 253 -1.17 11.44 10.55
N LEU A 254 -2.45 11.26 10.23
CA LEU A 254 -3.29 12.27 9.59
C LEU A 254 -3.66 13.40 10.56
N GLU A 255 -4.04 13.10 11.81
CA GLU A 255 -4.34 14.12 12.82
C GLU A 255 -3.12 15.01 13.08
N ALA A 256 -1.94 14.40 13.20
CA ALA A 256 -0.69 15.12 13.41
C ALA A 256 -0.15 15.83 12.16
N SER A 257 -0.73 15.58 10.98
CA SER A 257 -0.25 16.16 9.71
C SER A 257 -0.25 17.69 9.70
N VAL A 258 -1.15 18.32 10.46
CA VAL A 258 -1.26 19.79 10.59
C VAL A 258 0.01 20.46 11.16
N ARG A 259 0.90 19.68 11.76
CA ARG A 259 2.19 20.14 12.28
C ARG A 259 3.25 20.30 11.19
N LEU A 260 2.99 19.74 10.00
CA LEU A 260 3.89 19.82 8.85
C LEU A 260 3.54 21.01 7.98
N ASN A 261 4.57 21.71 7.51
CA ASN A 261 4.47 22.78 6.51
C ASN A 261 5.32 22.40 5.28
N VAL A 262 4.82 21.47 4.47
CA VAL A 262 5.54 20.89 3.33
C VAL A 262 4.77 21.13 2.04
N GLY A 263 5.39 21.89 1.13
CA GLY A 263 4.83 22.16 -0.19
C GLY A 263 3.80 23.29 -0.22
N LYS A 264 3.08 23.39 -1.35
CA LYS A 264 2.05 24.42 -1.61
C LYS A 264 0.70 23.85 -2.02
N GLY A 265 0.62 22.52 -2.17
CA GLY A 265 -0.58 21.79 -2.56
C GLY A 265 -1.06 20.92 -1.41
N ARG A 266 -1.37 19.64 -1.70
CA ARG A 266 -1.74 18.67 -0.68
C ARG A 266 -0.50 18.19 0.06
N GLY A 267 -0.41 18.49 1.36
CA GLY A 267 0.72 18.06 2.20
C GLY A 267 0.67 16.56 2.54
N PRO A 268 1.75 16.00 3.09
CA PRO A 268 1.83 14.59 3.46
C PRO A 268 1.26 14.31 4.86
N VAL A 269 1.01 13.02 5.15
CA VAL A 269 0.79 12.57 6.53
C VAL A 269 2.06 12.69 7.38
N HIS A 270 1.91 12.80 8.69
CA HIS A 270 3.03 12.84 9.63
C HIS A 270 3.47 11.43 10.03
N HIS A 271 4.30 10.79 9.20
CA HIS A 271 4.79 9.43 9.42
C HIS A 271 5.44 9.22 10.80
N PHE A 272 6.13 10.23 11.34
CA PHE A 272 6.82 10.13 12.63
C PHE A 272 6.07 10.76 13.81
N HIS A 273 4.73 10.83 13.74
CA HIS A 273 3.91 11.55 14.73
C HIS A 273 4.09 11.06 16.18
N ALA A 274 4.51 9.81 16.37
CA ALA A 274 4.76 9.23 17.68
C ALA A 274 6.14 9.58 18.26
N TRP A 275 7.01 10.22 17.48
CA TRP A 275 8.39 10.53 17.87
C TRP A 275 8.66 12.03 17.93
N TRP A 276 8.20 12.78 16.94
CA TRP A 276 8.39 14.23 16.87
C TRP A 276 7.26 14.91 16.14
#